data_AF-A0A6B3EVN8-F1
#
_entry.id   AF-A0A6B3EVN8-F1
#
_cell.length_a   1.000
_cell.length_b   1.000
_cell.length_c   1.000
_cell.angle_alpha   90.00
_cell.angle_beta   90.00
_cell.angle_gamma   90.00
#
_symmetry.space_group_name_H-M   'P 1'
#
loop_
_entity.id
_entity.type
_entity.pdbx_description
1 polymer ?
#
loop_
_entity_poly.entity_id
_entity_poly.type
_entity_poly.pdbx_seq_one_letter_code
_entity_poly.pdbx_strand_id
1 'polypeptide(L)'
;MTAGTPHEVSSLEELQQLAELVDVVYYEVSGRRTDGFDGFDRPEDGEEWDSGGDHADLQLMQRMEGNLLAVRTRALVETAEGRLVADVAAHFRTPEPVRIPAAIAKRFAAVIATPVTRPYLREALHQSAVKLGIAAPLLPVLDLEDIGLLPTPAARKTS
;
A
#
# COMPACT_ATOMS: atom_id res chain seq x y z
N MET A 1 -1.36 -10.37 34.91
CA MET A 1 -1.69 -9.06 34.33
C MET A 1 -3.11 -9.16 33.78
N THR A 2 -4.10 -8.59 34.47
CA THR A 2 -5.48 -8.56 33.98
C THR A 2 -5.54 -7.64 32.77
N ALA A 3 -5.84 -8.19 31.60
CA ALA A 3 -6.08 -7.41 30.40
C ALA A 3 -7.32 -6.55 30.64
N GLY A 4 -7.10 -5.27 30.95
CA GLY A 4 -8.16 -4.27 30.93
C GLY A 4 -8.74 -4.16 29.52
N THR A 5 -10.00 -3.77 29.42
CA THR A 5 -10.65 -3.53 28.13
C THR A 5 -9.79 -2.54 27.33
N PRO A 6 -9.43 -2.84 26.06
CA PRO A 6 -8.62 -1.92 25.27
C PRO A 6 -9.32 -0.56 25.16
N HIS A 7 -8.55 0.51 25.35
CA HIS A 7 -9.03 1.88 25.21
C HIS A 7 -9.56 2.10 23.79
N GLU A 8 -10.82 2.51 23.66
CA GLU A 8 -11.40 2.85 22.36
C GLU A 8 -11.15 4.31 22.01
N VAL A 9 -10.49 4.52 20.87
CA VAL A 9 -10.14 5.85 20.37
C VAL A 9 -11.40 6.55 19.84
N SER A 10 -11.58 7.81 20.25
CA SER A 10 -12.77 8.62 19.99
C SER A 10 -12.61 9.60 18.83
N SER A 11 -11.38 9.93 18.42
CA SER A 11 -11.10 10.91 17.37
C SER A 11 -9.83 10.60 16.57
N LEU A 12 -9.68 11.26 15.40
CA LEU A 12 -8.45 11.18 14.61
C LEU A 12 -7.28 11.83 15.36
N GLU A 13 -7.55 12.96 16.00
CA GLU A 13 -6.56 13.76 16.73
C GLU A 13 -5.98 12.96 17.89
N GLU A 14 -6.82 12.22 18.61
CA GLU A 14 -6.39 11.30 19.66
C GLU A 14 -5.52 10.18 19.11
N LEU A 15 -5.93 9.52 18.01
CA LEU A 15 -5.10 8.48 17.40
C LEU A 15 -3.74 9.04 16.96
N GLN A 16 -3.71 10.24 16.38
CA GLN A 16 -2.49 10.91 15.96
C GLN A 16 -1.56 11.23 17.14
N GLN A 17 -2.11 11.62 18.30
CA GLN A 17 -1.31 11.87 19.50
C GLN A 17 -0.73 10.59 20.12
N LEU A 18 -1.46 9.47 20.00
CA LEU A 18 -1.04 8.18 20.54
C LEU A 18 -0.09 7.41 19.61
N ALA A 19 -0.23 7.57 18.29
CA ALA A 19 0.46 6.78 17.29
C ALA A 19 1.84 7.37 16.95
N GLU A 20 2.90 6.71 17.41
CA GLU A 20 4.28 7.04 17.07
C GLU A 20 4.74 6.23 15.86
N LEU A 21 5.21 6.87 14.78
CA LEU A 21 5.82 6.16 13.65
C LEU A 21 7.13 5.51 14.10
N VAL A 22 7.21 4.17 14.02
CA VAL A 22 8.39 3.41 14.44
C VAL A 22 9.19 2.83 13.28
N ASP A 23 8.54 2.53 12.15
CA ASP A 23 9.21 1.95 10.99
C ASP A 23 8.43 2.15 9.69
N VAL A 24 9.14 2.04 8.57
CA VAL A 24 8.57 1.96 7.22
C VAL A 24 9.17 0.73 6.52
N VAL A 25 8.34 -0.26 6.23
CA VAL A 25 8.77 -1.59 5.76
C VAL A 25 8.28 -1.83 4.34
N TYR A 26 9.20 -2.23 3.46
CA TYR A 26 8.88 -2.72 2.13
C TYR A 26 8.48 -4.19 2.18
N TYR A 27 7.32 -4.54 1.63
CA TYR A 27 6.84 -5.91 1.49
C TYR A 27 7.05 -6.47 0.09
N GLU A 28 7.03 -5.60 -0.93
CA GLU A 28 7.26 -5.98 -2.32
C GLU A 28 7.85 -4.77 -3.06
N VAL A 29 8.92 -5.02 -3.82
CA VAL A 29 9.40 -4.11 -4.86
C VAL A 29 9.70 -4.99 -6.06
N SER A 30 8.92 -4.82 -7.12
CA SER A 30 9.00 -5.65 -8.32
C SER A 30 8.86 -4.78 -9.55
N GLY A 31 9.52 -5.20 -10.63
CA GLY A 31 9.39 -4.58 -11.92
C GLY A 31 9.66 -5.57 -13.03
N ARG A 32 8.85 -5.53 -14.08
CA ARG A 32 9.01 -6.33 -15.28
C ARG A 32 8.87 -5.44 -16.50
N ARG A 33 9.89 -5.47 -17.35
CA ARG A 33 9.86 -4.87 -18.69
C ARG A 33 9.19 -5.86 -19.67
N THR A 34 8.32 -5.37 -20.55
CA THR A 34 7.52 -6.21 -21.47
C THR A 34 7.65 -5.82 -22.94
N ASP A 35 8.30 -4.70 -23.24
CA ASP A 35 8.64 -4.22 -24.60
C ASP A 35 9.97 -4.79 -25.14
N GLY A 36 10.53 -5.80 -24.46
CA GLY A 36 11.82 -6.40 -24.78
C GLY A 36 11.71 -7.75 -25.50
N PHE A 37 12.45 -8.74 -25.02
CA PHE A 37 12.54 -10.07 -25.63
C PHE A 37 11.29 -10.96 -25.42
N ASP A 38 10.24 -10.45 -24.77
CA ASP A 38 9.01 -11.18 -24.48
C ASP A 38 8.22 -11.57 -25.75
N GLY A 39 8.60 -11.04 -26.92
CA GLY A 39 8.10 -11.45 -28.24
C GLY A 39 8.63 -12.82 -28.74
N PHE A 40 9.61 -13.43 -28.07
CA PHE A 40 10.13 -14.76 -28.47
C PHE A 40 9.34 -15.93 -27.87
N ASP A 41 8.58 -15.73 -26.80
CA ASP A 41 7.86 -16.78 -26.06
C ASP A 41 6.33 -16.60 -26.06
N ARG A 42 5.79 -15.66 -26.85
CA ARG A 42 4.34 -15.40 -26.88
C ARG A 42 3.66 -16.29 -27.93
N PRO A 43 2.77 -17.22 -27.55
CA PRO A 43 1.92 -17.90 -28.53
C PRO A 43 1.05 -16.86 -29.26
N GLU A 44 0.86 -17.02 -30.56
CA GLU A 44 0.18 -16.08 -31.48
C GLU A 44 -1.28 -15.76 -31.10
N ASP A 45 -1.84 -16.42 -30.08
CA ASP A 45 -3.26 -16.37 -29.72
C ASP A 45 -3.55 -15.59 -28.41
N GLY A 46 -2.60 -14.81 -27.88
CA GLY A 46 -2.77 -14.12 -26.60
C GLY A 46 -3.34 -12.72 -26.77
N GLU A 47 -4.62 -12.55 -26.44
CA GLU A 47 -5.41 -11.31 -26.26
C GLU A 47 -4.60 -10.01 -26.36
N GLU A 48 -4.99 -9.11 -27.27
CA GLU A 48 -4.53 -7.72 -27.26
C GLU A 48 -4.86 -7.12 -25.89
N TRP A 49 -3.83 -6.90 -25.08
CA TRP A 49 -3.95 -6.12 -23.86
C TRP A 49 -4.24 -4.70 -24.32
N ASP A 50 -5.49 -4.26 -24.12
CA ASP A 50 -5.95 -2.91 -24.41
C ASP A 50 -4.97 -1.90 -23.80
N SER A 51 -4.07 -1.37 -24.63
CA SER A 51 -2.96 -0.50 -24.25
C SER A 51 -3.48 0.94 -24.09
N GLY A 52 -4.54 1.08 -23.31
CA GLY A 52 -5.26 2.32 -23.06
C GLY A 52 -4.64 3.17 -21.96
N GLY A 53 -3.35 3.48 -22.06
CA GLY A 53 -2.66 4.46 -21.22
C GLY A 53 -2.03 3.92 -19.92
N ASP A 54 -1.13 4.72 -19.35
CA ASP A 54 -0.50 4.42 -18.06
C ASP A 54 -1.56 4.37 -16.97
N HIS A 55 -1.68 3.24 -16.28
CA HIS A 55 -2.63 3.04 -15.20
C HIS A 55 -1.90 2.79 -13.88
N ALA A 56 -2.39 3.38 -12.80
CA ALA A 56 -1.84 3.19 -11.47
C ALA A 56 -2.95 2.89 -10.47
N ASP A 57 -2.92 1.68 -9.93
CA ASP A 57 -3.81 1.20 -8.90
C ASP A 57 -3.19 1.36 -7.52
N LEU A 58 -3.96 1.88 -6.56
CA LEU A 58 -3.54 2.03 -5.18
C LEU A 58 -4.48 1.25 -4.25
N GLN A 59 -3.90 0.34 -3.47
CA GLN A 59 -4.62 -0.44 -2.47
C GLN A 59 -4.15 -0.07 -1.07
N LEU A 60 -5.11 0.05 -0.16
CA LEU A 60 -4.83 0.34 1.25
C LEU A 60 -5.34 -0.78 2.15
N MET A 61 -4.46 -1.23 3.03
CA MET A 61 -4.70 -2.28 4.01
C MET A 61 -4.29 -1.80 5.39
N GLN A 62 -5.06 -2.16 6.41
CA GLN A 62 -4.75 -1.82 7.80
C GLN A 62 -4.82 -3.07 8.68
N ARG A 63 -3.95 -3.11 9.68
CA ARG A 63 -3.94 -4.16 10.71
C ARG A 63 -3.53 -3.57 12.05
N MET A 64 -4.22 -3.98 13.11
CA MET A 64 -3.82 -3.75 14.49
C MET A 64 -3.40 -5.08 15.12
N GLU A 65 -2.23 -5.13 15.73
CA GLU A 65 -1.73 -6.30 16.47
C GLU A 65 -1.08 -5.85 17.77
N GLY A 66 -1.74 -6.13 18.90
CA GLY A 66 -1.34 -5.59 20.20
C GLY A 66 -1.42 -4.06 20.21
N ASN A 67 -0.27 -3.40 20.30
CA ASN A 67 -0.11 -1.95 20.23
C ASN A 67 0.58 -1.48 18.94
N LEU A 68 0.65 -2.33 17.93
CA LEU A 68 1.23 -2.02 16.62
C LEU A 68 0.13 -1.87 15.58
N LEU A 69 0.00 -0.66 15.05
CA LEU A 69 -0.85 -0.31 13.93
C LEU A 69 0.00 -0.29 12.65
N ALA A 70 -0.25 -1.20 11.73
CA ALA A 70 0.33 -1.19 10.40
C ALA A 70 -0.69 -0.65 9.39
N VAL A 71 -0.27 0.33 8.59
CA VAL A 71 -1.02 0.79 7.41
C VAL A 71 -0.16 0.57 6.18
N ARG A 72 -0.61 -0.33 5.32
CA ARG A 72 0.09 -0.80 4.12
C ARG A 72 -0.56 -0.20 2.88
N THR A 73 0.26 0.40 2.04
CA THR A 73 -0.12 1.01 0.76
C THR A 73 0.62 0.27 -0.33
N ARG A 74 -0.12 -0.29 -1.29
CA ARG A 74 0.42 -0.97 -2.46
C ARG A 74 0.09 -0.16 -3.70
N ALA A 75 1.11 0.13 -4.50
CA ALA A 75 0.99 0.71 -5.82
C ALA A 75 1.31 -0.34 -6.87
N LEU A 76 0.39 -0.53 -7.81
CA LEU A 76 0.63 -1.25 -9.04
C LEU A 76 0.61 -0.23 -10.18
N VAL A 77 1.65 -0.19 -11.00
CA VAL A 77 1.72 0.70 -12.16
C VAL A 77 1.95 -0.12 -13.42
N GLU A 78 1.10 0.11 -14.40
CA GLU A 78 1.17 -0.52 -15.72
C GLU A 78 1.42 0.59 -16.74
N THR A 79 2.46 0.42 -17.56
CA THR A 79 2.83 1.31 -18.65
C THR A 79 2.92 0.51 -19.95
N ALA A 80 3.09 1.19 -21.08
CA ALA A 80 3.35 0.53 -22.35
C ALA A 80 4.64 -0.31 -22.37
N GLU A 81 5.62 0.02 -21.52
CA GLU A 81 6.95 -0.62 -21.51
C GLU A 81 7.07 -1.71 -20.43
N GLY A 82 6.19 -1.73 -19.43
CA GLY A 82 6.29 -2.69 -18.34
C GLY A 82 5.30 -2.52 -17.20
N ARG A 83 5.45 -3.38 -16.20
CA ARG A 83 4.65 -3.43 -14.98
C ARG A 83 5.54 -3.28 -13.76
N LEU A 84 5.19 -2.39 -12.85
CA LEU A 84 5.91 -2.09 -11.62
C LEU A 84 5.00 -2.26 -10.40
N VAL A 85 5.56 -2.77 -9.31
CA VAL A 85 4.88 -2.90 -8.02
C VAL A 85 5.77 -2.32 -6.94
N ALA A 86 5.18 -1.51 -6.07
CA ALA A 86 5.77 -1.15 -4.79
C ALA A 86 4.74 -1.33 -3.68
N ASP A 87 5.16 -1.93 -2.58
CA ASP A 87 4.28 -2.26 -1.47
C ASP A 87 4.97 -1.95 -0.15
N VAL A 88 4.43 -0.98 0.58
CA VAL A 88 5.07 -0.36 1.73
C VAL A 88 4.09 -0.25 2.88
N ALA A 89 4.50 -0.59 4.10
CA ALA A 89 3.73 -0.32 5.30
C ALA A 89 4.42 0.70 6.21
N ALA A 90 3.66 1.66 6.70
CA ALA A 90 4.03 2.47 7.85
C ALA A 90 3.56 1.78 9.13
N HIS A 91 4.49 1.56 10.05
CA HIS A 91 4.23 0.94 11.34
C HIS A 91 4.21 2.01 12.42
N PHE A 92 3.08 2.11 13.11
CA PHE A 92 2.86 3.02 14.22
C PHE A 92 2.69 2.22 15.52
N ARG A 93 3.29 2.71 16.60
CA ARG A 93 3.15 2.13 17.94
C ARG A 93 2.29 3.03 18.80
N THR A 94 1.34 2.45 19.52
CA THR A 94 0.60 3.12 20.60
C THR A 94 1.18 2.72 21.96
N PRO A 95 1.03 3.57 23.01
CA PRO A 95 1.55 3.27 24.34
C PRO A 95 0.90 2.02 24.97
N GLU A 96 -0.36 1.74 24.59
CA GLU A 96 -1.13 0.59 25.01
C GLU A 96 -2.01 0.06 23.85
N PRO A 97 -2.53 -1.17 23.92
CA PRO A 97 -3.48 -1.68 22.94
C PRO A 97 -4.76 -0.83 22.91
N VAL A 98 -5.12 -0.35 21.70
CA VAL A 98 -6.32 0.47 21.49
C VAL A 98 -7.28 -0.17 20.49
N ARG A 99 -8.58 0.12 20.63
CA ARG A 99 -9.60 -0.15 19.62
C ARG A 99 -9.80 1.10 18.78
N ILE A 100 -9.73 0.94 17.46
CA ILE A 100 -9.88 2.06 16.52
C ILE A 100 -11.17 1.85 15.72
N PRO A 101 -12.17 2.73 15.85
CA PRO A 101 -13.35 2.71 14.99
C PRO A 101 -12.98 2.80 13.51
N ALA A 102 -13.69 2.07 12.65
CA ALA A 102 -13.38 1.96 11.22
C ALA A 102 -13.31 3.32 10.50
N ALA A 103 -14.15 4.28 10.89
CA ALA A 103 -14.14 5.63 10.32
C ALA A 103 -12.85 6.40 10.66
N ILE A 104 -12.36 6.28 11.89
CA ILE A 104 -11.11 6.91 12.35
C ILE A 104 -9.91 6.22 11.69
N ALA A 105 -9.93 4.89 11.65
CA ALA A 105 -8.95 4.06 10.95
C ALA A 105 -8.80 4.48 9.47
N LYS A 106 -9.92 4.59 8.74
CA LYS A 106 -9.93 5.07 7.35
C LYS A 106 -9.31 6.46 7.22
N ARG A 107 -9.72 7.38 8.09
CA ARG A 107 -9.26 8.77 8.02
C ARG A 107 -7.77 8.88 8.36
N PHE A 108 -7.30 8.16 9.38
CA PHE A 108 -5.89 8.10 9.76
C PHE A 108 -5.03 7.53 8.63
N ALA A 109 -5.48 6.45 8.00
CA ALA A 109 -4.81 5.89 6.85
C ALA A 109 -4.68 6.92 5.71
N ALA A 110 -5.78 7.59 5.37
CA ALA A 110 -5.82 8.60 4.31
C ALA A 110 -4.94 9.83 4.59
N VAL A 111 -5.02 10.42 5.78
CA VAL A 111 -4.44 11.75 6.05
C VAL A 111 -3.09 11.71 6.76
N ILE A 112 -2.72 10.60 7.40
CA ILE A 112 -1.46 10.45 8.12
C ILE A 112 -0.58 9.39 7.44
N ALA A 113 -1.06 8.15 7.34
CA ALA A 113 -0.19 7.03 6.92
C ALA A 113 0.13 7.01 5.42
N THR A 114 -0.83 7.36 4.56
CA THR A 114 -0.60 7.43 3.11
C THR A 114 0.43 8.52 2.77
N PRO A 115 0.36 9.76 3.30
CA PRO A 115 1.43 10.74 3.14
C PRO A 115 2.81 10.26 3.62
N VAL A 116 2.87 9.45 4.67
CA VAL A 116 4.13 8.83 5.15
C VAL A 116 4.68 7.81 4.16
N THR A 117 3.84 6.93 3.60
CA THR A 117 4.27 5.85 2.68
C THR A 117 4.52 6.32 1.24
N ARG A 118 3.88 7.40 0.80
CA ARG A 118 3.94 7.87 -0.60
C ARG A 118 5.35 8.17 -1.13
N PRO A 119 6.26 8.84 -0.39
CA PRO A 119 7.63 9.08 -0.86
C PRO A 119 8.39 7.77 -1.13
N TYR A 120 8.18 6.75 -0.31
CA TYR A 120 8.80 5.43 -0.43
C TYR A 120 8.28 4.67 -1.64
N LEU A 121 6.96 4.68 -1.88
CA LEU A 121 6.37 4.12 -3.09
C LEU A 121 6.94 4.78 -4.35
N ARG A 122 6.97 6.11 -4.37
CA ARG A 122 7.48 6.88 -5.51
C ARG A 122 8.94 6.56 -5.79
N GLU A 123 9.77 6.49 -4.75
CA GLU A 123 11.19 6.17 -4.88
C GLU A 123 11.38 4.75 -5.41
N ALA A 124 10.70 3.75 -4.84
CA ALA A 124 10.85 2.35 -5.25
C ALA A 124 10.41 2.12 -6.70
N LEU A 125 9.29 2.71 -7.13
CA LEU A 125 8.82 2.64 -8.51
C LEU A 125 9.80 3.33 -9.46
N HIS A 126 10.29 4.52 -9.10
CA HIS A 126 11.26 5.26 -9.89
C HIS A 126 12.56 4.47 -10.05
N GLN A 127 13.13 3.93 -8.97
CA GLN A 127 14.34 3.11 -9.03
C GLN A 127 14.14 1.85 -9.86
N SER A 128 12.97 1.22 -9.77
CA SER A 128 12.64 0.02 -10.56
C SER A 128 12.58 0.35 -12.06
N ALA A 129 11.93 1.46 -12.43
CA ALA A 129 11.89 1.93 -13.81
C ALA A 129 13.29 2.25 -14.35
N VAL A 130 14.12 2.96 -13.57
CA VAL A 130 15.50 3.28 -13.93
C VAL A 130 16.33 2.02 -14.18
N LYS A 131 16.22 1.01 -13.30
CA LYS A 131 16.93 -0.26 -13.45
C LYS A 131 16.50 -1.05 -14.70
N LEU A 132 15.24 -0.95 -15.08
CA LEU A 132 14.69 -1.60 -16.27
C LEU A 132 14.93 -0.81 -17.56
N GLY A 133 15.36 0.45 -17.45
CA GLY A 133 15.55 1.34 -18.58
C GLY A 133 14.23 1.66 -19.30
N ILE A 134 13.15 1.85 -18.54
CA ILE A 134 11.82 2.28 -19.01
C ILE A 134 11.50 3.67 -18.44
N ALA A 135 10.50 4.36 -19.01
CA ALA A 135 10.05 5.64 -18.46
C ALA A 135 9.56 5.47 -17.01
N ALA A 136 10.05 6.31 -16.09
CA ALA A 136 9.59 6.30 -14.72
C ALA A 136 8.17 6.87 -14.64
N PRO A 137 7.17 6.08 -14.21
CA PRO A 137 5.80 6.56 -14.19
C PRO A 137 5.62 7.58 -13.07
N LEU A 138 4.75 8.55 -13.31
CA LEU A 138 4.29 9.46 -12.26
C LEU A 138 3.16 8.80 -11.50
N LEU A 139 3.35 8.61 -10.18
CA LEU A 139 2.23 8.24 -9.32
C LEU A 139 1.19 9.37 -9.36
N PRO A 140 -0.08 9.07 -9.68
CA PRO A 140 -1.12 10.08 -9.72
C PRO A 140 -1.30 10.73 -8.34
N VAL A 141 -1.99 11.86 -8.34
CA VAL A 141 -2.48 12.44 -7.09
C VAL A 141 -3.48 11.43 -6.52
N LEU A 142 -3.28 11.05 -5.26
CA LEU A 142 -4.23 10.18 -4.57
C LEU A 142 -5.54 10.94 -4.42
N ASP A 143 -6.59 10.46 -5.09
CA ASP A 143 -7.95 10.79 -4.68
C ASP A 143 -8.30 9.92 -3.47
N LEU A 144 -8.49 10.57 -2.32
CA LEU A 144 -8.82 9.88 -1.06
C LEU A 144 -10.22 9.26 -1.10
N GLU A 145 -11.09 9.70 -2.03
CA GLU A 145 -12.44 9.15 -2.23
C GLU A 145 -12.40 7.78 -2.93
N ASP A 146 -11.42 7.56 -3.81
CA ASP A 146 -11.22 6.32 -4.57
C ASP A 146 -10.50 5.20 -3.80
N ILE A 147 -9.95 5.50 -2.62
CA ILE A 147 -9.24 4.50 -1.80
C ILE A 147 -10.24 3.55 -1.14
N GLY A 148 -10.43 2.40 -1.77
CA GLY A 148 -11.06 1.25 -1.16
C GLY A 148 -10.21 0.72 -0.01
N LEU A 149 -10.73 0.78 1.23
CA LEU A 149 -10.17 -0.01 2.32
C LEU A 149 -10.59 -1.45 2.13
N LEU A 150 -9.62 -2.31 1.83
CA LEU A 150 -9.87 -3.74 1.81
C LEU A 150 -9.89 -4.25 3.26
N PRO A 151 -10.93 -5.00 3.67
CA PRO A 151 -10.91 -5.68 4.96
C PRO A 151 -9.73 -6.67 5.00
N THR A 152 -9.09 -6.83 6.16
CA THR A 152 -8.06 -7.84 6.35
C THR A 152 -8.68 -9.22 6.04
N PRO A 153 -8.04 -10.08 5.21
CA PRO A 153 -8.54 -11.44 5.03
C PRO A 153 -8.54 -12.14 6.39
N ALA A 154 -9.71 -12.64 6.80
CA ALA A 154 -9.87 -13.36 8.06
C ALA A 154 -8.88 -14.53 8.11
N ALA A 155 -8.18 -14.69 9.23
CA ALA A 155 -7.19 -15.75 9.43
C ALA A 155 -7.78 -17.11 9.01
N ARG A 156 -7.14 -17.74 8.03
CA ARG A 156 -7.51 -19.06 7.50
C ARG A 156 -7.48 -20.04 8.67
N LYS A 157 -8.65 -20.52 9.12
CA LYS A 157 -8.71 -21.63 10.09
C LYS A 157 -8.10 -22.85 9.41
N THR A 158 -6.91 -23.23 9.82
CA THR A 158 -6.35 -24.55 9.55
C THR A 158 -7.26 -25.57 10.23
N SER A 159 -7.99 -26.35 9.43
CA SER A 159 -8.55 -27.63 9.87
C SER A 159 -7.48 -28.70 9.79
#